data_AF-A0A1I2KIN6-F1
#
_entry.id   AF-A0A1I2KIN6-F1
#
_cell.length_a   1.000
_cell.length_b   1.000
_cell.length_c   1.000
_cell.angle_alpha   90.00
_cell.angle_beta   90.00
_cell.angle_gamma   90.00
#
_symmetry.space_group_name_H-M   'P 1'
#
loop_
_entity.id
_entity.type
_entity.pdbx_description
1 polymer ?
#
loop_
_entity_poly.entity_id
_entity_poly.type
_entity_poly.pdbx_seq_one_letter_code
_entity_poly.pdbx_strand_id
1 'polypeptide(L)'
;MLPGGLLAPSLAEGAQLVLLSGYTAGQPAGPVRVVLDQRGARVVLVLASYETVAWQLDVRPGTRLVAVIVSAYREVAVAGHGAAPAYRLALPCAPAPGSTAYHDLMQILRARLGRGQPDVFRGYACLPEQVAIAACGLAAAAAAQPQPGIQQEVHAQYDARQSVLYGRRQAGRVERGQQVMRDESIRIALLACARA
;
A
#
# COMPACT_ATOMS: atom_id res chain seq x y z
N MET A 1 14.17 -6.46 -16.51
CA MET A 1 13.03 -5.57 -16.82
C MET A 1 11.75 -6.39 -16.78
N LEU A 2 10.69 -5.90 -16.13
CA LEU A 2 9.38 -6.56 -16.17
C LEU A 2 8.72 -6.27 -17.53
N PRO A 3 8.19 -7.29 -18.24
CA PRO A 3 7.50 -7.05 -19.49
C PRO A 3 6.26 -6.18 -19.22
N GLY A 4 6.11 -5.09 -19.99
CA GLY A 4 4.91 -4.24 -19.99
C GLY A 4 3.70 -4.90 -20.63
N GLY A 5 3.52 -6.21 -20.43
CA GLY A 5 2.43 -6.98 -21.02
C GLY A 5 1.07 -6.43 -20.60
N LEU A 6 0.12 -6.44 -21.54
CA LEU A 6 -1.25 -6.03 -21.26
C LEU A 6 -1.87 -6.98 -20.22
N LEU A 7 -2.35 -6.42 -19.11
CA LEU A 7 -3.18 -7.15 -18.16
C LEU A 7 -4.50 -7.49 -18.84
N ALA A 8 -4.80 -8.77 -18.96
CA ALA A 8 -6.08 -9.25 -19.47
C ALA A 8 -7.03 -9.55 -18.30
N PRO A 9 -8.34 -9.22 -18.41
CA PRO A 9 -9.33 -9.56 -17.38
C PRO A 9 -9.37 -11.04 -17.00
N SER A 10 -9.11 -11.94 -17.96
CA SER A 10 -9.05 -13.40 -17.73
C SER A 10 -7.99 -13.83 -16.73
N LEU A 11 -6.99 -12.98 -16.44
CA LEU A 11 -5.97 -13.24 -15.42
C LEU A 11 -6.57 -13.37 -14.02
N ALA A 12 -7.61 -12.58 -13.72
CA ALA A 12 -8.29 -12.56 -12.43
C ALA A 12 -9.51 -13.50 -12.36
N GLU A 13 -9.86 -14.15 -13.47
CA GLU A 13 -11.03 -15.03 -13.53
C GLU A 13 -10.83 -16.27 -12.65
N GLY A 14 -11.71 -16.42 -11.66
CA GLY A 14 -11.65 -17.49 -10.66
C GLY A 14 -10.42 -17.43 -9.74
N ALA A 15 -9.66 -16.33 -9.75
CA ALA A 15 -8.53 -16.11 -8.85
C ALA A 15 -8.89 -15.08 -7.78
N GLN A 16 -8.48 -15.33 -6.54
CA GLN A 16 -8.54 -14.39 -5.45
C GLN A 16 -7.63 -13.19 -5.72
N LEU A 17 -8.15 -11.99 -5.54
CA LEU A 17 -7.42 -10.74 -5.65
C LEU A 17 -6.95 -10.32 -4.26
N VAL A 18 -5.64 -10.41 -4.03
CA VAL A 18 -4.99 -10.06 -2.77
C VAL A 18 -4.23 -8.76 -2.97
N LEU A 19 -4.56 -7.72 -2.21
CA LEU A 19 -3.97 -6.39 -2.32
C LEU A 19 -3.21 -6.03 -1.04
N LEU A 20 -1.91 -5.78 -1.19
CA LEU A 20 -1.03 -5.23 -0.18
C LEU A 20 -0.59 -3.83 -0.62
N SER A 21 -0.88 -2.82 0.21
CA SER A 21 -0.52 -1.44 -0.08
C SER A 21 0.24 -0.81 1.10
N GLY A 22 1.28 -0.04 0.81
CA GLY A 22 2.14 0.55 1.85
C GLY A 22 2.84 1.84 1.43
N TYR A 23 2.78 2.89 2.24
CA TYR A 23 3.42 4.17 1.86
C TYR A 23 4.94 4.12 1.97
N THR A 24 5.46 3.76 3.15
CA THR A 24 6.90 3.60 3.44
C THR A 24 7.26 2.16 3.78
N ALA A 25 8.52 1.78 3.59
CA ALA A 25 9.06 0.55 4.15
C ALA A 25 9.50 0.77 5.61
N GLY A 26 9.19 -0.16 6.51
CA GLY A 26 9.59 -0.07 7.92
C GLY A 26 11.10 -0.15 8.14
N GLN A 27 11.82 -0.79 7.22
CA GLN A 27 13.27 -0.68 7.13
C GLN A 27 13.65 -0.04 5.80
N PRO A 28 14.44 1.06 5.81
CA PRO A 28 15.02 1.62 4.61
C PRO A 28 15.82 0.55 3.86
N ALA A 29 15.46 0.29 2.60
CA ALA A 29 16.11 -0.69 1.73
C ALA A 29 16.04 -2.18 2.16
N GLY A 30 15.35 -2.51 3.25
CA GLY A 30 15.13 -3.90 3.67
C GLY A 30 14.03 -4.57 2.85
N PRO A 31 14.12 -5.89 2.58
CA PRO A 31 13.06 -6.59 1.87
C PRO A 31 11.80 -6.71 2.74
N VAL A 32 10.63 -6.49 2.14
CA VAL A 32 9.35 -6.83 2.77
C VAL A 32 8.98 -8.24 2.35
N ARG A 33 8.93 -9.15 3.35
CA ARG A 33 8.59 -10.56 3.16
C ARG A 33 7.08 -10.75 3.16
N VAL A 34 6.52 -11.29 2.09
CA VAL A 34 5.09 -11.58 1.98
C VAL A 34 4.89 -13.08 2.00
N VAL A 35 4.30 -13.59 3.08
CA VAL A 35 3.98 -15.02 3.24
C VAL A 35 2.55 -15.26 2.78
N LEU A 36 2.37 -15.98 1.68
CA LEU A 36 1.06 -16.31 1.12
C LEU A 36 0.69 -17.75 1.45
N ASP A 37 -0.38 -17.96 2.22
CA ASP A 37 -0.93 -19.29 2.53
C ASP A 37 -2.44 -19.30 2.24
N GLN A 38 -2.78 -19.33 0.95
CA GLN A 38 -4.14 -19.41 0.41
C GLN A 38 -4.37 -20.80 -0.20
N ARG A 39 -4.41 -21.84 0.64
CA ARG A 39 -4.51 -23.23 0.18
C ARG A 39 -5.72 -23.46 -0.72
N GLY A 40 -5.50 -24.06 -1.88
CA GLY A 40 -6.53 -24.35 -2.88
C GLY A 40 -6.93 -23.13 -3.72
N ALA A 41 -6.46 -21.93 -3.40
CA ALA A 41 -6.79 -20.73 -4.14
C ALA A 41 -5.80 -20.45 -5.27
N ARG A 42 -6.35 -19.91 -6.36
CA ARG A 42 -5.58 -19.17 -7.37
C ARG A 42 -5.47 -17.73 -6.90
N VAL A 43 -4.29 -17.11 -6.91
CA VAL A 43 -4.07 -15.77 -6.34
C VAL A 43 -3.47 -14.83 -7.37
N VAL A 44 -4.11 -13.68 -7.59
CA VAL A 44 -3.50 -12.49 -8.18
C VAL A 44 -3.05 -11.60 -7.02
N LEU A 45 -1.74 -11.41 -6.88
CA LEU A 45 -1.18 -10.56 -5.84
C LEU A 45 -0.89 -9.16 -6.40
N VAL A 46 -1.43 -8.12 -5.75
CA VAL A 46 -1.15 -6.73 -6.07
C VAL A 46 -0.33 -6.12 -4.94
N LEU A 47 0.85 -5.59 -5.27
CA LEU A 47 1.77 -4.91 -4.37
C LEU A 47 1.87 -3.44 -4.78
N ALA A 48 1.38 -2.53 -3.94
CA ALA A 48 1.44 -1.10 -4.21
C ALA A 48 2.27 -0.39 -3.13
N SER A 49 3.35 0.27 -3.54
CA SER A 49 4.10 1.15 -2.64
C SER A 49 4.34 2.53 -3.22
N TYR A 50 4.50 3.53 -2.36
CA TYR A 50 4.98 4.84 -2.80
C TYR A 50 6.51 4.82 -2.93
N GLU A 51 7.21 4.28 -1.93
CA GLU A 51 8.67 4.15 -1.93
C GLU A 51 9.20 2.90 -2.64
N THR A 52 10.52 2.86 -2.81
CA THR A 52 11.26 1.68 -3.29
C THR A 52 11.11 0.55 -2.27
N VAL A 53 10.54 -0.58 -2.69
CA VAL A 53 10.41 -1.78 -1.86
C VAL A 53 10.96 -2.98 -2.62
N ALA A 54 11.80 -3.77 -1.95
CA ALA A 54 12.20 -5.09 -2.41
C ALA A 54 11.22 -6.13 -1.82
N TRP A 55 10.36 -6.71 -2.65
CA TRP A 55 9.38 -7.69 -2.20
C TRP A 55 9.95 -9.09 -2.28
N GLN A 56 9.86 -9.85 -1.20
CA GLN A 56 10.23 -11.26 -1.17
C GLN A 56 8.99 -12.12 -0.89
N LEU A 57 8.55 -12.88 -1.88
CA LEU A 57 7.36 -13.73 -1.75
C LEU A 57 7.76 -15.11 -1.22
N ASP A 58 7.07 -15.56 -0.18
CA ASP A 58 7.07 -16.93 0.32
C ASP A 58 5.69 -17.53 0.07
N VAL A 59 5.53 -18.18 -1.09
CA VAL A 59 4.28 -18.81 -1.50
C VAL A 59 4.22 -20.22 -0.93
N ARG A 60 3.35 -20.46 0.05
CA ARG A 60 3.23 -21.75 0.72
C ARG A 60 2.62 -22.82 -0.20
N PRO A 61 3.00 -24.10 -0.03
CA PRO A 61 2.43 -25.21 -0.79
C PRO A 61 0.89 -25.21 -0.78
N GLY A 62 0.30 -25.50 -1.93
CA GLY A 62 -1.15 -25.47 -2.12
C GLY A 62 -1.72 -24.10 -2.50
N THR A 63 -0.94 -23.01 -2.42
CA THR A 63 -1.31 -21.71 -3.00
C THR A 63 -0.84 -21.63 -4.44
N ARG A 64 -1.73 -21.31 -5.39
CA ARG A 64 -1.36 -21.11 -6.79
C ARG A 64 -1.30 -19.61 -7.12
N LEU A 65 -0.11 -19.03 -7.03
CA LEU A 65 0.12 -17.65 -7.50
C LEU A 65 0.02 -17.61 -9.03
N VAL A 66 -0.98 -16.91 -9.57
CA VAL A 66 -1.21 -16.81 -11.03
C VAL A 66 -0.59 -15.58 -11.64
N ALA A 67 -0.40 -14.51 -10.86
CA ALA A 67 0.27 -13.29 -11.28
C ALA A 67 0.68 -12.43 -10.09
N VAL A 68 1.68 -11.59 -10.32
CA VAL A 68 2.04 -10.48 -9.44
C VAL A 68 1.89 -9.18 -10.21
N ILE A 69 1.19 -8.21 -9.64
CA ILE A 69 1.09 -6.85 -10.17
C ILE A 69 1.79 -5.95 -9.17
N VAL A 70 2.78 -5.19 -9.65
CA VAL A 70 3.52 -4.25 -8.82
C VAL A 70 3.32 -2.81 -9.29
N SER A 71 3.11 -1.94 -8.31
CA SER A 71 3.14 -0.50 -8.47
C SER A 71 4.15 0.07 -7.49
N ALA A 72 5.06 0.88 -8.01
CA ALA A 72 5.89 1.77 -7.22
C ALA A 72 6.19 3.02 -8.03
N TYR A 73 6.22 4.17 -7.35
CA TYR A 73 6.68 5.42 -7.96
C TYR A 73 8.17 5.33 -8.31
N ARG A 74 8.95 4.65 -7.45
CA ARG A 74 10.37 4.35 -7.66
C ARG A 74 10.57 2.93 -8.19
N GLU A 75 11.82 2.47 -8.23
CA GLU A 75 12.15 1.10 -8.61
C GLU A 75 11.49 0.10 -7.66
N VAL A 76 11.10 -1.05 -8.21
CA VAL A 76 10.50 -2.15 -7.45
C VAL A 76 11.14 -3.44 -7.89
N ALA A 77 11.53 -4.26 -6.92
CA ALA A 77 12.03 -5.60 -7.15
C ALA A 77 11.06 -6.60 -6.52
N VAL A 78 10.81 -7.71 -7.21
CA VAL A 78 10.04 -8.83 -6.65
C VAL A 78 10.83 -10.11 -6.88
N ALA A 79 11.03 -10.86 -5.81
CA ALA A 79 11.61 -12.19 -5.83
C ALA A 79 10.62 -13.22 -5.27
N GLY A 80 10.83 -14.50 -5.58
CA GLY A 80 10.03 -15.60 -5.01
C GLY A 80 8.65 -15.81 -5.66
N HIS A 81 8.35 -15.16 -6.79
CA HIS A 81 7.08 -15.36 -7.51
C HIS A 81 7.06 -16.64 -8.39
N GLY A 82 8.16 -17.41 -8.42
CA GLY A 82 8.26 -18.64 -9.19
C GLY A 82 8.00 -18.43 -10.67
N ALA A 83 7.15 -19.28 -11.27
CA ALA A 83 6.74 -19.19 -12.67
C ALA A 83 5.62 -18.16 -12.93
N ALA A 84 5.04 -17.54 -11.88
CA ALA A 84 3.97 -16.57 -12.07
C ALA A 84 4.52 -15.32 -12.79
N PRO A 85 3.84 -14.82 -13.83
CA PRO A 85 4.24 -13.57 -14.47
C PRO A 85 4.11 -12.39 -13.52
N ALA A 86 5.03 -11.44 -13.63
CA ALA A 86 5.02 -10.18 -12.90
C ALA A 86 4.82 -9.00 -13.85
N TYR A 87 3.85 -8.15 -13.54
CA TYR A 87 3.43 -7.00 -14.34
C TYR A 87 3.67 -5.72 -13.56
N ARG A 88 4.09 -4.66 -14.26
CA ARG A 88 4.15 -3.32 -13.68
C ARG A 88 2.91 -2.54 -14.07
N LEU A 89 2.21 -1.98 -13.10
CA LEU A 89 1.05 -1.13 -13.31
C LEU A 89 1.16 0.11 -12.44
N ALA A 90 0.88 1.29 -13.01
CA ALA A 90 0.79 2.51 -12.23
C ALA A 90 -0.51 2.47 -11.39
N LEU A 91 -0.37 2.19 -10.10
CA LEU A 91 -1.45 2.20 -9.12
C LEU A 91 -1.15 3.23 -8.02
N PRO A 92 -2.16 3.97 -7.53
CA PRO A 92 -2.01 4.76 -6.32
C PRO A 92 -1.73 3.84 -5.13
N CYS A 93 -1.04 4.36 -4.12
CA CYS A 93 -0.88 3.68 -2.84
C CYS A 93 -2.00 4.10 -1.90
N ALA A 94 -2.68 3.13 -1.29
CA ALA A 94 -3.78 3.35 -0.38
C ALA A 94 -3.51 2.66 0.99
N PRO A 95 -3.15 3.41 2.05
CA PRO A 95 -2.84 2.81 3.35
C PRO A 95 -4.09 2.33 4.11
N ALA A 96 -5.29 2.79 3.72
CA ALA A 96 -6.53 2.48 4.40
C ALA A 96 -7.70 2.33 3.40
N PRO A 97 -8.68 1.45 3.69
CA PRO A 97 -9.88 1.33 2.87
C PRO A 97 -10.72 2.62 2.96
N GLY A 98 -11.46 2.93 1.90
CA GLY A 98 -12.35 4.11 1.84
C GLY A 98 -11.68 5.46 1.58
N SER A 99 -10.34 5.52 1.53
CA SER A 99 -9.63 6.71 1.07
C SER A 99 -9.84 6.97 -0.42
N THR A 100 -9.70 8.22 -0.88
CA THR A 100 -9.74 8.54 -2.33
C THR A 100 -8.76 7.68 -3.12
N ALA A 101 -7.52 7.53 -2.63
CA ALA A 101 -6.51 6.68 -3.25
C ALA A 101 -6.95 5.20 -3.33
N TYR A 102 -7.67 4.70 -2.32
CA TYR A 102 -8.24 3.34 -2.36
C TYR A 102 -9.29 3.22 -3.46
N HIS A 103 -10.22 4.19 -3.57
CA HIS A 103 -11.24 4.18 -4.61
C HIS A 103 -10.63 4.25 -6.02
N ASP A 104 -9.64 5.10 -6.23
CA ASP A 104 -8.90 5.19 -7.49
C ASP A 104 -8.21 3.86 -7.83
N LEU A 105 -7.56 3.24 -6.85
CA LEU A 105 -6.96 1.91 -6.97
C LEU A 105 -7.99 0.89 -7.43
N MET A 106 -9.16 0.84 -6.77
CA MET A 106 -10.25 -0.09 -7.10
C MET A 106 -10.80 0.13 -8.52
N GLN A 107 -10.95 1.39 -8.95
CA GLN A 107 -11.39 1.72 -10.31
C GLN A 107 -10.39 1.22 -11.35
N ILE A 108 -9.08 1.43 -11.13
CA ILE A 108 -8.04 0.96 -12.04
C ILE A 108 -8.03 -0.58 -12.10
N LEU A 109 -8.09 -1.27 -10.96
CA LEU A 109 -8.15 -2.73 -10.94
C LEU A 109 -9.39 -3.25 -11.65
N ARG A 110 -10.56 -2.61 -11.47
CA ARG A 110 -11.78 -2.96 -12.22
C ARG A 110 -11.58 -2.83 -13.72
N ALA A 111 -11.00 -1.72 -14.17
CA ALA A 111 -10.76 -1.48 -15.59
C ALA A 111 -9.74 -2.45 -16.21
N ARG A 112 -8.72 -2.87 -15.45
CA ARG A 112 -7.62 -3.72 -15.96
C ARG A 112 -7.87 -5.22 -15.79
N LEU A 113 -8.53 -5.62 -14.72
CA LEU A 113 -8.73 -7.02 -14.34
C LEU A 113 -10.19 -7.46 -14.39
N GLY A 114 -11.14 -6.55 -14.64
CA GLY A 114 -12.57 -6.83 -14.50
C GLY A 114 -13.03 -6.99 -13.04
N ARG A 115 -12.12 -6.84 -12.06
CA ARG A 115 -12.39 -6.97 -10.62
C ARG A 115 -11.95 -5.70 -9.88
N GLY A 116 -12.89 -5.06 -9.19
CA GLY A 116 -12.63 -3.83 -8.42
C GLY A 116 -12.75 -3.98 -6.91
N GLN A 117 -12.82 -5.21 -6.40
CA GLN A 117 -12.89 -5.47 -4.96
C GLN A 117 -11.94 -6.61 -4.63
N PRO A 118 -10.90 -6.37 -3.81
CA PRO A 118 -9.99 -7.41 -3.37
C PRO A 118 -10.71 -8.34 -2.39
N ASP A 119 -10.38 -9.63 -2.46
CA ASP A 119 -10.82 -10.62 -1.49
C ASP A 119 -10.07 -10.43 -0.16
N VAL A 120 -8.81 -9.97 -0.23
CA VAL A 120 -8.00 -9.59 0.93
C VAL A 120 -7.33 -8.25 0.69
N PHE A 121 -7.54 -7.29 1.59
CA PHE A 121 -6.84 -6.03 1.62
C PHE A 121 -5.97 -5.90 2.88
N ARG A 122 -4.74 -5.45 2.71
CA ARG A 122 -3.82 -5.06 3.79
C ARG A 122 -3.17 -3.73 3.42
N GLY A 123 -3.55 -2.67 4.13
CA GLY A 123 -3.00 -1.33 3.95
C GLY A 123 -2.12 -0.96 5.14
N TYR A 124 -1.00 -0.28 4.86
CA TYR A 124 -0.06 0.17 5.87
C TYR A 124 0.43 1.60 5.59
N ALA A 125 0.53 2.44 6.63
CA ALA A 125 1.33 3.66 6.52
C ALA A 125 2.83 3.32 6.41
N CYS A 126 3.26 2.32 7.18
CA CYS A 126 4.62 1.82 7.22
C CYS A 126 4.57 0.28 7.14
N LEU A 127 5.15 -0.29 6.08
CA LEU A 127 5.14 -1.73 5.84
C LEU A 127 5.99 -2.44 6.89
N PRO A 128 5.47 -3.48 7.56
CA PRO A 128 6.30 -4.32 8.41
C PRO A 128 7.31 -5.11 7.57
N GLU A 129 8.37 -5.60 8.21
CA GLU A 129 9.35 -6.51 7.57
C GLU A 129 8.70 -7.77 7.01
N GLN A 130 7.62 -8.24 7.65
CA GLN A 130 6.86 -9.40 7.20
C GLN A 130 5.36 -9.16 7.25
N VAL A 131 4.67 -9.54 6.18
CA VAL A 131 3.20 -9.58 6.07
C VAL A 131 2.76 -11.02 5.80
N ALA A 132 1.94 -11.58 6.68
CA ALA A 132 1.33 -12.89 6.47
C ALA A 132 -0.11 -12.75 5.95
N ILE A 133 -0.43 -13.50 4.89
CA ILE A 133 -1.74 -13.51 4.24
C ILE A 133 -2.21 -14.96 4.17
N ALA A 134 -2.84 -15.41 5.25
CA ALA A 134 -3.47 -16.72 5.34
C ALA A 134 -4.92 -16.67 4.81
N ALA A 135 -5.42 -17.80 4.34
CA ALA A 135 -6.84 -17.94 4.05
C ALA A 135 -7.63 -17.67 5.33
N CYS A 136 -8.45 -16.61 5.33
CA CYS A 136 -9.56 -16.59 6.25
C CYS A 136 -10.48 -17.72 5.79
N GLY A 137 -10.51 -18.82 6.54
CA GLY A 137 -11.65 -19.71 6.48
C GLY A 137 -12.91 -18.85 6.56
N LEU A 138 -13.93 -19.17 5.77
CA LEU A 138 -15.19 -18.44 5.58
C LEU A 138 -16.00 -18.12 6.86
N ALA A 139 -15.42 -18.27 8.06
CA ALA A 139 -16.06 -18.12 9.37
C ALA A 139 -15.59 -16.91 10.20
N ALA A 140 -14.61 -16.10 9.77
CA ALA A 140 -14.11 -14.98 10.59
C ALA A 140 -14.28 -13.62 9.90
N ALA A 141 -15.53 -13.26 9.59
CA ALA A 141 -15.87 -11.87 9.36
C ALA A 141 -15.83 -11.11 10.70
N ALA A 142 -15.26 -9.90 10.66
CA ALA A 142 -15.28 -8.88 11.72
C ALA A 142 -14.36 -9.08 12.95
N ALA A 143 -13.05 -9.14 12.72
CA ALA A 143 -12.10 -8.55 13.66
C ALA A 143 -10.94 -7.94 12.88
N ALA A 144 -11.17 -6.76 12.30
CA ALA A 144 -10.06 -5.87 12.00
C ALA A 144 -9.41 -5.57 13.36
N GLN A 145 -8.29 -6.22 13.67
CA GLN A 145 -7.49 -5.82 14.82
C GLN A 145 -7.12 -4.35 14.61
N PRO A 146 -7.59 -3.42 15.46
CA PRO A 146 -7.00 -2.11 15.48
C PRO A 146 -5.54 -2.34 15.86
N GLN A 147 -4.62 -2.04 14.93
CA GLN A 147 -3.24 -1.81 15.34
C GLN A 147 -3.31 -0.79 16.49
N PRO A 148 -2.57 -0.99 17.60
CA PRO A 148 -2.52 0.00 18.66
C PRO A 148 -2.14 1.31 17.99
N GLY A 149 -3.11 2.21 17.93
CA GLY A 149 -2.93 3.51 17.33
C GLY A 149 -1.92 4.23 18.21
N ILE A 150 -0.65 4.18 17.82
CA ILE A 150 0.23 5.29 18.12
C ILE A 150 -0.33 6.41 17.27
N GLN A 151 -1.29 7.14 17.84
CA GLN A 151 -1.61 8.50 17.40
C GLN A 151 -0.33 9.30 17.62
N GLN A 152 0.59 9.21 16.65
CA GLN A 152 1.67 10.15 16.56
C GLN A 152 1.04 11.41 15.98
N GLU A 153 0.59 12.27 16.89
CA GLU A 153 0.11 13.61 16.56
C GLU A 153 1.33 14.42 16.11
N VAL A 154 1.72 14.26 14.84
CA VAL A 154 2.83 15.00 14.25
C VAL A 154 2.32 16.42 14.01
N HIS A 155 2.48 17.28 15.01
CA HIS A 155 2.40 18.72 14.85
C HIS A 155 3.58 19.18 14.00
N ALA A 156 3.44 19.13 12.67
CA ALA A 156 4.34 19.81 11.76
C ALA A 156 3.97 21.29 11.75
N GLN A 157 4.58 22.07 12.63
CA GLN A 157 4.50 23.51 12.58
C GLN A 157 5.38 23.99 11.43
N TYR A 158 4.75 24.36 10.31
CA TYR A 158 5.45 24.87 9.12
C TYR A 158 5.75 26.36 9.32
N ASP A 159 6.99 26.69 9.68
CA ASP A 159 7.50 28.06 9.62
C ASP A 159 8.05 28.31 8.21
N ALA A 160 7.34 29.15 7.44
CA ALA A 160 7.69 29.47 6.06
C ALA A 160 8.98 30.31 5.91
N ARG A 161 9.71 30.61 6.99
CA ARG A 161 10.88 31.51 6.96
C ARG A 161 12.19 30.91 7.46
N GLN A 162 12.24 29.66 7.93
CA GLN A 162 13.48 29.09 8.48
C GLN A 162 13.75 27.67 8.00
N SER A 163 14.64 27.54 7.01
CA SER A 163 15.19 26.27 6.54
C SER A 163 16.32 25.76 7.44
N VAL A 164 16.09 25.50 8.73
CA VAL A 164 17.02 24.71 9.57
C VAL A 164 16.27 23.95 10.67
N LEU A 165 16.20 22.62 10.56
CA LEU A 165 15.65 21.75 11.60
C LEU A 165 16.71 21.47 12.67
N TYR A 166 16.63 22.15 13.82
CA TYR A 166 17.24 21.70 15.07
C TYR A 166 16.15 21.14 15.99
N GLY A 167 16.18 19.83 16.24
CA GLY A 167 15.30 19.17 17.20
C GLY A 167 15.70 19.49 18.64
N ARG A 168 14.98 20.37 19.31
CA ARG A 168 15.09 20.60 20.76
C ARG A 168 13.77 20.22 21.43
N ARG A 169 13.78 19.24 22.33
CA ARG A 169 12.63 18.91 23.18
C ARG A 169 12.45 20.02 24.22
N GLN A 170 11.28 20.66 24.25
CA GLN A 170 10.78 21.36 25.42
C GLN A 170 9.46 20.72 25.86
N ALA A 171 9.38 20.40 27.15
CA ALA A 171 8.14 20.03 27.80
C ALA A 171 7.43 21.33 28.22
N GLY A 172 6.30 21.63 27.58
CA GLY A 172 5.47 22.80 27.87
C GLY A 172 3.99 22.42 27.88
N ARG A 173 3.30 22.83 28.93
CA ARG A 173 1.87 22.62 29.24
C ARG A 173 1.00 23.42 28.26
N VAL A 174 0.05 22.77 27.59
CA VAL A 174 -0.88 23.42 26.64
C VAL A 174 -2.17 23.85 27.35
N GLU A 175 -2.50 25.14 27.27
CA GLU A 175 -3.83 25.67 27.62
C GLU A 175 -4.81 25.54 26.45
N ARG A 176 -6.07 25.22 26.77
CA ARG A 176 -7.16 24.98 25.82
C ARG A 176 -7.62 26.28 25.16
N GLY A 177 -7.60 26.29 23.84
CA GLY A 177 -8.35 27.25 23.04
C GLY A 177 -7.86 27.35 21.62
N GLN A 178 -8.08 26.32 20.79
CA GLN A 178 -7.89 26.49 19.34
C GLN A 178 -8.91 25.71 18.52
N GLN A 179 -9.53 26.47 17.63
CA GLN A 179 -10.65 26.17 16.76
C GLN A 179 -10.15 25.40 15.53
N VAL A 180 -10.71 24.22 15.28
CA VAL A 180 -10.32 23.34 14.18
C VAL A 180 -10.87 23.89 12.85
N MET A 181 -10.01 24.49 12.04
CA MET A 181 -10.28 24.68 10.61
C MET A 181 -9.99 23.38 9.86
N ARG A 182 -10.98 22.87 9.13
CA ARG A 182 -10.84 21.72 8.24
C ARG A 182 -10.04 22.13 7.01
N ASP A 183 -8.92 21.44 6.81
CA ASP A 183 -8.00 21.66 5.71
C ASP A 183 -8.41 20.83 4.49
N GLU A 184 -9.14 21.46 3.56
CA GLU A 184 -9.48 20.89 2.25
C GLU A 184 -8.88 21.77 1.12
N SER A 185 -7.71 22.36 1.34
CA SER A 185 -7.11 23.30 0.35
C SER A 185 -5.63 23.06 0.00
N ILE A 186 -4.89 22.21 0.72
CA ILE A 186 -3.46 21.93 0.41
C ILE A 186 -3.29 20.84 -0.67
N ARG A 187 -4.06 20.92 -1.76
CA ARG A 187 -3.75 20.14 -2.98
C ARG A 187 -3.65 20.96 -4.26
N ILE A 188 -4.07 22.22 -4.27
CA ILE A 188 -4.03 23.04 -5.50
C ILE A 188 -2.74 23.89 -5.62
N ALA A 189 -2.02 24.15 -4.52
CA ALA A 189 -0.86 25.04 -4.55
C ALA A 189 0.47 24.41 -5.06
N LEU A 190 0.60 23.08 -5.11
CA LEU A 190 1.88 22.43 -5.45
C LEU A 190 2.10 22.16 -6.96
N LEU A 191 1.14 22.52 -7.83
CA LEU A 191 1.28 22.36 -9.28
C LEU A 191 1.62 23.66 -10.04
N ALA A 192 1.72 24.81 -9.37
CA ALA A 192 1.96 26.10 -10.04
C ALA A 192 3.43 26.59 -10.05
N CYS A 193 4.37 25.92 -9.39
CA CYS A 193 5.77 26.39 -9.30
C CYS A 193 6.80 25.58 -10.11
N ALA A 194 6.37 24.71 -11.03
CA ALA A 194 7.30 23.92 -11.87
C ALA A 194 7.31 24.33 -13.36
N ARG A 195 6.64 25.43 -13.72
CA ARG A 195 6.71 26.04 -15.05
C ARG A 195 6.62 27.57 -14.97
N ALA A 196 7.72 28.20 -14.56
CA ALA A 196 8.09 29.58 -14.89
C ALA A 196 9.61 29.71 -14.71
#